data_AF-V6ITY8-F1
#
_entry.id   AF-V6ITY8-F1
#
_cell.length_a   1.000
_cell.length_b   1.000
_cell.length_c   1.000
_cell.angle_alpha   90.00
_cell.angle_beta   90.00
_cell.angle_gamma   90.00
#
_symmetry.space_group_name_H-M   'P 1'
#
loop_
_entity.id
_entity.type
_entity.pdbx_description
1 polymer ?
#
loop_
_entity_poly.entity_id
_entity_poly.type
_entity_poly.pdbx_seq_one_letter_code
_entity_poly.pdbx_strand_id
1 'polypeptide(L)'
;MSDKMKYAGLNKKRGGTLKQVKLKDGELFITLGQFLKYVGLIQTGGEAKYFLAEHEIFVNDEHENRRGKKLYEGDQIKIVDSGDFMINRH
;
A
#
# COMPACT_ATOMS: atom_id res chain seq x y z
N MET A 1 23.02 17.87 -8.25
CA MET A 1 23.20 17.12 -6.98
C MET A 1 21.99 17.44 -6.08
N SER A 2 20.88 16.73 -6.30
CA SER A 2 19.63 16.75 -5.51
C SER A 2 18.64 15.96 -6.38
N ASP A 3 18.50 14.65 -6.23
CA ASP A 3 17.44 14.10 -5.38
C ASP A 3 17.72 12.63 -4.99
N LYS A 4 18.83 12.04 -5.45
CA LYS A 4 19.13 10.62 -5.25
C LYS A 4 19.56 10.24 -3.82
N MET A 5 19.70 11.20 -2.90
CA MET A 5 20.18 10.95 -1.54
C MET A 5 19.09 10.88 -0.46
N LYS A 6 17.81 11.19 -0.76
CA LYS A 6 16.74 11.04 0.24
C LYS A 6 16.19 9.61 0.37
N TYR A 7 16.27 8.80 -0.70
CA TYR A 7 15.74 7.43 -0.71
C TYR A 7 16.80 6.33 -0.61
N ALA A 8 18.09 6.68 -0.64
CA ALA A 8 19.21 5.74 -0.49
C ALA A 8 19.35 5.18 0.96
N GLY A 9 18.44 5.53 1.88
CA GLY A 9 18.45 5.12 3.28
C GLY A 9 17.54 3.94 3.66
N LEU A 10 16.76 3.36 2.74
CA LEU A 10 15.74 2.34 3.08
C LEU A 10 16.24 0.89 3.19
N ASN A 11 17.55 0.66 3.15
CA ASN A 11 18.12 -0.67 3.33
C ASN A 11 18.81 -0.80 4.70
N LYS A 12 18.06 -0.57 5.80
CA LYS A 12 18.49 -0.92 7.17
C LYS A 12 17.35 -0.79 8.20
N LYS A 13 16.43 -1.77 8.25
CA LYS A 13 15.99 -2.46 9.49
C LYS A 13 15.28 -3.76 9.10
N ARG A 14 16.03 -4.86 9.15
CA ARG A 14 15.49 -6.22 9.24
C ARG A 14 14.57 -6.27 10.47
N GLY A 15 13.29 -6.57 10.28
CA GLY A 15 12.32 -6.79 11.37
C GLY A 15 10.88 -6.39 11.08
N GLY A 16 10.59 -5.61 10.05
CA GLY A 16 9.22 -5.37 9.59
C GLY A 16 8.76 -6.53 8.71
N THR A 17 7.83 -7.35 9.17
CA THR A 17 7.23 -8.41 8.36
C THR A 17 6.50 -7.79 7.18
N LEU A 18 7.03 -7.94 5.95
CA LEU A 18 6.31 -7.60 4.73
C LEU A 18 5.04 -8.44 4.67
N LYS A 19 3.86 -7.79 4.77
CA LYS A 19 2.58 -8.49 4.76
C LYS A 19 2.16 -8.77 3.32
N GLN A 20 1.93 -10.03 3.00
CA GLN A 20 1.44 -10.40 1.68
C GLN A 20 -0.08 -10.29 1.64
N VAL A 21 -0.61 -9.59 0.63
CA VAL A 21 -2.04 -9.52 0.34
C VAL A 21 -2.30 -10.26 -0.96
N LYS A 22 -3.15 -11.29 -0.89
CA LYS A 22 -3.48 -12.12 -2.06
C LYS A 22 -4.67 -11.56 -2.81
N LEU A 23 -4.52 -11.43 -4.13
CA LEU A 23 -5.65 -11.23 -5.03
C LEU A 23 -6.51 -12.50 -5.05
N LYS A 24 -7.82 -12.34 -5.27
CA LYS A 24 -8.73 -13.47 -5.42
C LYS A 24 -8.57 -14.11 -6.80
N ASP A 25 -8.95 -15.37 -6.90
CA ASP A 25 -8.92 -16.11 -8.17
C ASP A 25 -9.77 -15.38 -9.24
N GLY A 26 -9.14 -15.11 -10.38
CA GLY A 26 -9.75 -14.37 -11.49
C GLY A 26 -9.72 -12.84 -11.38
N GLU A 27 -9.32 -12.27 -10.24
CA GLU A 27 -9.12 -10.82 -10.11
C GLU A 27 -7.74 -10.41 -10.65
N LEU A 28 -7.72 -9.43 -11.56
CA LEU A 28 -6.48 -8.87 -12.10
C LEU A 28 -5.88 -7.79 -11.20
N PHE A 29 -6.68 -7.18 -10.33
CA PHE A 29 -6.28 -6.09 -9.45
C PHE A 29 -7.24 -5.97 -8.26
N ILE A 30 -6.78 -5.32 -7.20
CA ILE A 30 -7.61 -4.81 -6.11
C ILE A 30 -7.50 -3.29 -6.07
N THR A 31 -8.57 -2.56 -5.71
CA THR A 31 -8.44 -1.11 -5.52
C THR A 31 -7.84 -0.77 -4.17
N LEU A 32 -7.15 0.36 -4.04
CA LEU A 32 -6.55 0.81 -2.78
C LEU A 32 -7.58 0.86 -1.64
N GLY A 33 -8.80 1.33 -1.90
CA GLY A 33 -9.88 1.29 -0.91
C GLY A 33 -10.29 -0.12 -0.47
N GLN A 34 -10.37 -1.07 -1.40
CA GLN A 34 -10.66 -2.46 -1.08
C GLN A 34 -9.51 -3.11 -0.32
N PHE A 35 -8.27 -2.79 -0.68
CA PHE A 35 -7.07 -3.24 0.02
C PHE A 35 -7.08 -2.75 1.47
N LEU A 36 -7.32 -1.46 1.73
CA LEU A 36 -7.39 -0.90 3.07
C LEU A 36 -8.43 -1.61 3.94
N LYS A 37 -9.59 -1.94 3.34
CA LYS A 37 -10.63 -2.73 4.02
C LYS A 37 -10.16 -4.15 4.28
N TYR A 38 -9.53 -4.79 3.30
CA TYR A 38 -9.05 -6.17 3.39
C TYR A 38 -8.01 -6.35 4.51
N VAL A 39 -7.09 -5.39 4.66
CA VAL A 39 -6.09 -5.42 5.74
C VAL A 39 -6.63 -4.94 7.10
N GLY A 40 -7.91 -4.55 7.17
CA GLY A 40 -8.58 -4.15 8.41
C GLY A 40 -8.29 -2.72 8.88
N LEU A 41 -7.72 -1.88 8.02
CA LEU A 41 -7.43 -0.47 8.35
C LEU A 41 -8.67 0.43 8.32
N ILE A 42 -9.70 0.00 7.57
CA ILE A 42 -11.02 0.62 7.54
C ILE A 42 -12.10 -0.45 7.60
N GLN A 43 -13.28 -0.08 8.07
CA GLN A 43 -14.44 -0.97 8.16
C GLN A 43 -15.39 -0.80 6.97
N THR A 44 -15.58 0.44 6.50
CA THR A 44 -16.50 0.76 5.41
C THR A 44 -15.79 1.36 4.19
N GLY A 45 -16.44 1.26 3.02
CA GLY A 45 -15.90 1.86 1.80
C GLY A 45 -15.88 3.39 1.81
N GLY A 46 -16.66 4.04 2.68
CA GLY A 46 -16.72 5.49 2.86
C GLY A 46 -15.55 6.04 3.68
N GLU A 47 -15.06 5.27 4.66
CA GLU A 47 -13.92 5.64 5.51
C GLU A 47 -12.62 5.81 4.73
N ALA A 48 -12.46 5.11 3.61
CA ALA A 48 -11.26 5.20 2.79
C ALA A 48 -10.92 6.65 2.38
N LYS A 49 -11.91 7.52 2.14
CA LYS A 49 -11.61 8.93 1.78
C LYS A 49 -10.88 9.64 2.92
N TYR A 50 -11.34 9.45 4.15
CA TYR A 50 -10.76 10.08 5.34
C TYR A 50 -9.41 9.45 5.67
N PHE A 51 -9.33 8.11 5.63
CA PHE A 51 -8.08 7.39 5.87
C PHE A 51 -6.96 7.86 4.93
N LEU A 52 -7.24 7.97 3.62
CA LEU A 52 -6.28 8.44 2.60
C LEU A 52 -5.91 9.92 2.72
N ALA A 53 -6.71 10.72 3.44
CA ALA A 53 -6.42 12.12 3.69
C ALA A 53 -5.58 12.33 4.96
N GLU A 54 -5.67 11.41 5.92
CA GLU A 54 -4.99 11.48 7.21
C GLU A 54 -3.67 10.70 7.24
N HIS A 55 -3.52 9.67 6.40
CA HIS A 55 -2.35 8.79 6.40
C HIS A 55 -1.54 8.91 5.12
N GLU A 56 -0.22 8.92 5.26
CA GLU A 56 0.70 8.87 4.14
C GLU A 56 0.84 7.45 3.59
N ILE A 57 0.46 7.28 2.34
CA ILE A 57 0.49 5.99 1.64
C ILE A 57 1.29 6.14 0.37
N PHE A 58 2.16 5.18 0.12
CA PHE A 58 2.98 5.10 -1.06
C PHE A 58 2.72 3.80 -1.79
N VAL A 59 2.58 3.86 -3.11
CA VAL A 59 2.53 2.70 -4.00
C VAL A 59 3.76 2.77 -4.89
N ASN A 60 4.64 1.77 -4.80
CA ASN A 60 5.92 1.76 -5.51
C ASN A 60 6.73 3.05 -5.31
N ASP A 61 6.79 3.51 -4.05
CA ASP A 61 7.45 4.75 -3.60
C ASP A 61 6.84 6.07 -4.11
N GLU A 62 5.71 6.02 -4.83
CA GLU A 62 4.94 7.21 -5.21
C GLU A 62 3.79 7.46 -4.23
N HIS A 63 3.65 8.71 -3.76
CA HIS A 63 2.55 9.09 -2.87
C HIS A 63 1.20 8.91 -3.57
N GLU A 64 0.27 8.20 -2.92
CA GLU A 64 -1.04 7.85 -3.48
C GLU A 64 -2.15 8.06 -2.46
N ASN A 65 -3.19 8.80 -2.87
CA ASN A 65 -4.34 9.14 -2.04
C ASN A 65 -5.68 8.88 -2.74
N ARG A 66 -5.67 8.22 -3.90
CA ARG A 66 -6.88 7.90 -4.66
C ARG A 66 -7.37 6.51 -4.30
N ARG A 67 -8.53 6.44 -3.66
CA ARG A 67 -9.21 5.19 -3.31
C ARG A 67 -9.37 4.22 -4.49
N GLY A 68 -9.57 4.76 -5.69
CA GLY A 68 -9.76 4.01 -6.93
C GLY A 68 -8.47 3.56 -7.63
N LYS A 69 -7.28 3.85 -7.06
CA LYS A 69 -6.02 3.33 -7.60
C LYS A 69 -6.08 1.81 -7.62
N LYS A 70 -5.80 1.22 -8.79
CA LYS A 70 -5.67 -0.22 -8.96
C LYS A 70 -4.28 -0.65 -8.51
N LEU A 71 -4.24 -1.71 -7.73
CA LEU A 71 -3.05 -2.39 -7.25
C LEU A 71 -3.00 -3.77 -7.92
N TYR A 72 -1.89 -4.03 -8.58
CA TYR A 72 -1.63 -5.24 -9.34
C TYR A 72 -0.62 -6.12 -8.61
N GLU A 73 -0.52 -7.37 -9.04
CA GLU A 73 0.53 -8.27 -8.59
C GLU A 73 1.92 -7.61 -8.71
N GLY A 74 2.72 -7.73 -7.64
CA GLY A 74 4.05 -7.12 -7.53
C GLY A 74 4.05 -5.69 -6.99
N ASP A 75 2.90 -5.01 -6.90
CA ASP A 75 2.86 -3.66 -6.31
C ASP A 75 3.20 -3.71 -4.82
N GLN A 76 4.06 -2.79 -4.40
CA GLN A 76 4.44 -2.57 -3.01
C GLN A 76 3.67 -1.36 -2.45
N ILE A 77 2.98 -1.58 -1.33
CA ILE A 77 2.24 -0.54 -0.63
C ILE A 77 2.93 -0.30 0.70
N LYS A 78 3.30 0.96 0.96
CA LYS A 78 3.92 1.40 2.21
C LYS A 78 2.96 2.38 2.88
N ILE A 79 2.57 2.07 4.10
CA ILE A 79 1.74 2.94 4.93
C ILE A 79 2.57 3.28 6.15
N VAL A 80 2.87 4.57 6.34
CA VAL A 80 3.82 5.03 7.37
C VAL A 80 3.47 4.49 8.76
N ASP A 81 2.18 4.47 9.11
CA ASP A 81 1.72 4.04 10.44
C ASP A 81 1.34 2.56 10.55
N SER A 82 1.27 1.83 9.43
CA SER A 82 0.74 0.44 9.41
C SER A 82 1.74 -0.60 8.89
N GLY A 83 2.78 -0.18 8.18
CA GLY A 83 3.84 -1.03 7.64
C GLY A 83 3.75 -1.26 6.13
N ASP A 84 4.54 -2.25 5.68
CA ASP A 84 4.72 -2.56 4.26
C ASP A 84 3.92 -3.79 3.85
N PHE A 85 3.33 -3.71 2.66
CA PHE A 85 2.51 -4.73 2.05
C PHE A 85 2.95 -4.99 0.61
N MET A 86 2.74 -6.22 0.14
CA MET A 86 2.99 -6.61 -1.24
C MET A 86 1.79 -7.36 -1.78
N ILE A 87 1.33 -6.96 -2.97
CA ILE A 87 0.26 -7.67 -3.67
C ILE A 87 0.85 -8.90 -4.35
N ASN A 88 0.33 -10.07 -4.00
CA ASN A 88 0.67 -11.31 -4.66
C ASN A 88 -0.59 -11.90 -5.31
N ARG A 89 -0.40 -12.60 -6.42
CA ARG A 89 -1.44 -13.46 -6.98
C ARG A 89 -1.17 -14.90 -6.55
N HIS A 90 -2.22 -15.70 -6.41
CA HIS A 90 -2.12 -17.14 -6.22
C HIS A 90 -1.88 -17.84 -7.57
#